data_AF-A0A940LYE5-F1
#
_entry.id   AF-A0A940LYE5-F1
#
_cell.length_a   1.000
_cell.length_b   1.000
_cell.length_c   1.000
_cell.angle_alpha   90.00
_cell.angle_beta   90.00
_cell.angle_gamma   90.00
#
_symmetry.space_group_name_H-M   'P 1'
#
loop_
_entity.id
_entity.type
_entity.pdbx_description
1 polymer ?
#
loop_
_entity_poly.entity_id
_entity_poly.type
_entity_poly.pdbx_seq_one_letter_code
_entity_poly.pdbx_strand_id
1 'polypeptide(L)'
;MVDPARTATASNYPLRQPLPAEVLVGGNAVWSRYRQYPVFSARWLGGRSLLFCSLIAVVACFIGLATLVTLRDPVATTKIALTQFAAFSLMAMLGPALATIVRHRRWPESRERKVIVLAVLAGMVLSFFIDRVASGYIASLIRPGLATVGVMPPKPPELGTLAKALALALNVFALMLVYGLFGGGLALRAYFSERRRWEGHRHARALDALASRVHEADLRLGVLQAQVEPHFLFNTLASVR
;
A
#
# COMPACT_ATOMS: atom_id res chain seq x y z
N MET A 1 27.69 18.46 28.29
CA MET A 1 26.45 19.21 28.00
C MET A 1 25.93 18.69 26.67
N VAL A 2 24.99 17.75 26.70
CA VAL A 2 24.50 17.03 25.52
C VAL A 2 23.30 17.79 24.97
N ASP A 3 23.39 18.17 23.69
CA ASP A 3 22.37 18.92 22.96
C ASP A 3 21.00 18.18 22.99
N PRO A 4 19.94 18.77 23.58
CA PRO A 4 18.62 18.18 23.65
C PRO A 4 17.92 18.08 22.27
N ALA A 5 18.54 18.55 21.18
CA ALA A 5 17.96 18.48 19.84
C ALA A 5 18.02 17.07 19.19
N ARG A 6 18.66 16.07 19.81
CA ARG A 6 18.80 14.71 19.22
C ARG A 6 17.70 13.70 19.55
N THR A 7 16.66 14.08 20.30
CA THR A 7 15.47 13.24 20.51
C THR A 7 14.27 13.70 19.68
N ALA A 8 14.50 14.19 18.46
CA ALA A 8 13.45 14.24 17.45
C ALA A 8 13.13 12.80 17.03
N THR A 9 12.27 12.13 17.81
CA THR A 9 11.63 10.87 17.44
C THR A 9 11.15 10.98 15.99
N ALA A 10 11.75 10.20 15.11
CA ALA A 10 11.51 10.18 13.67
C ALA A 10 10.07 9.77 13.26
N SER A 11 9.13 9.73 14.21
CA SER A 11 7.83 9.08 14.12
C SER A 11 6.63 10.04 14.18
N ASN A 12 6.76 11.31 13.80
CA ASN A 12 5.62 12.24 13.74
C ASN A 12 4.98 12.30 12.36
N TYR A 13 4.52 11.14 11.88
CA TYR A 13 3.75 11.02 10.66
C TYR A 13 2.25 10.84 11.03
N PRO A 14 1.38 11.84 10.80
CA PRO A 14 -0.01 11.77 11.20
C PRO A 14 -0.80 10.80 10.28
N LEU A 15 -1.01 9.56 10.75
CA LEU A 15 -1.76 8.51 10.02
C LEU A 15 -3.22 8.86 9.72
N ARG A 16 -3.77 9.89 10.38
CA ARG A 16 -5.17 10.32 10.28
C ARG A 16 -5.37 11.51 9.35
N GLN A 17 -4.30 12.19 8.95
CA GLN A 17 -4.37 13.36 8.08
C GLN A 17 -4.07 12.97 6.63
N PRO A 18 -4.68 13.64 5.65
CA PRO A 18 -4.30 13.46 4.24
C PRO A 18 -2.83 13.86 4.06
N LEU A 19 -2.16 13.19 3.12
CA LEU A 19 -0.80 13.57 2.72
C LEU A 19 -0.80 15.00 2.16
N PRO A 20 0.25 15.81 2.43
CA PRO A 20 0.44 17.12 1.81
C PRO A 20 0.40 17.01 0.29
N ALA A 21 -0.08 18.06 -0.38
CA ALA A 21 -0.31 18.06 -1.82
C ALA A 21 0.96 17.71 -2.62
N GLU A 22 2.12 18.05 -2.08
CA GLU A 22 3.45 17.83 -2.66
C GLU A 22 3.88 16.35 -2.62
N VAL A 23 3.23 15.53 -1.80
CA VAL A 23 3.55 14.09 -1.60
C VAL A 23 2.45 13.19 -2.19
N LEU A 24 1.30 13.73 -2.58
CA LEU A 24 0.19 12.98 -3.17
C LEU A 24 0.58 12.34 -4.50
N VAL A 25 0.16 11.07 -4.70
CA VAL A 25 0.27 10.39 -6.00
C VAL A 25 -1.12 9.96 -6.45
N GLY A 26 -1.69 10.73 -7.38
CA GLY A 26 -2.98 10.48 -8.00
C GLY A 26 -3.89 11.71 -7.98
N GLY A 27 -4.65 11.90 -9.06
CA GLY A 27 -5.64 12.97 -9.17
C GLY A 27 -6.89 12.76 -8.30
N ASN A 28 -7.82 13.70 -8.39
CA ASN A 28 -9.08 13.74 -7.62
C ASN A 28 -10.17 12.75 -8.08
N ALA A 29 -9.82 11.71 -8.85
CA ALA A 29 -10.81 10.73 -9.28
C ALA A 29 -11.39 9.97 -8.07
N VAL A 30 -12.70 9.70 -8.10
CA VAL A 30 -13.44 9.03 -7.01
C VAL A 30 -12.79 7.69 -6.62
N TRP A 31 -12.20 7.00 -7.59
CA TRP A 31 -11.55 5.70 -7.44
C TRP A 31 -10.10 5.80 -6.95
N SER A 32 -9.44 6.96 -7.04
CA SER A 32 -8.08 7.17 -6.52
C SER A 32 -8.05 7.95 -5.21
N ARG A 33 -9.20 8.44 -4.73
CA ARG A 33 -9.31 9.28 -3.52
C ARG A 33 -8.73 8.62 -2.26
N TYR A 34 -8.76 7.30 -2.15
CA TYR A 34 -8.14 6.58 -1.02
C TYR A 34 -6.60 6.68 -0.99
N ARG A 35 -5.95 6.99 -2.13
CA ARG A 35 -4.49 7.21 -2.23
C ARG A 35 -4.03 8.54 -1.61
N GLN A 36 -4.99 9.39 -1.22
CA GLN A 36 -4.71 10.63 -0.49
C GLN A 36 -4.37 10.39 0.98
N TYR A 37 -4.72 9.22 1.50
CA TYR A 37 -4.39 8.81 2.85
C TYR A 37 -3.10 8.01 2.85
N PRO A 38 -2.35 8.04 3.97
CA PRO A 38 -1.20 7.19 4.14
C PRO A 38 -1.50 5.72 3.90
N VAL A 39 -0.60 5.02 3.22
CA VAL A 39 -0.72 3.58 2.98
C VAL A 39 -0.85 2.86 4.34
N PHE A 40 -1.65 1.80 4.47
CA PHE A 40 -1.88 1.14 5.77
C PHE A 40 -2.43 2.07 6.87
N SER A 41 -3.13 3.15 6.53
CA SER A 41 -4.04 3.85 7.44
C SER A 41 -5.43 3.20 7.39
N ALA A 42 -6.25 3.40 8.43
CA ALA A 42 -7.62 2.86 8.45
C ALA A 42 -8.47 3.37 7.27
N ARG A 43 -8.30 4.65 6.87
CA ARG A 43 -9.04 5.25 5.75
C ARG A 43 -8.56 4.73 4.40
N TRP A 44 -7.25 4.50 4.26
CA TRP A 44 -6.69 3.84 3.07
C TRP A 44 -7.18 2.39 2.95
N LEU A 45 -7.20 1.64 4.06
CA LEU A 45 -7.69 0.26 4.08
C LEU A 45 -9.17 0.23 3.70
N GLY A 46 -10.02 1.07 4.30
CA GLY A 46 -11.44 1.13 3.96
C GLY A 46 -11.71 1.43 2.48
N GLY A 47 -11.01 2.42 1.91
CA GLY A 47 -11.14 2.74 0.49
C GLY A 47 -10.65 1.63 -0.43
N ARG A 48 -9.55 0.96 -0.07
CA ARG A 48 -9.04 -0.22 -0.80
C ARG A 48 -10.01 -1.40 -0.68
N SER A 49 -10.50 -1.70 0.51
CA SER A 49 -11.47 -2.78 0.74
C SER A 49 -12.71 -2.58 -0.11
N LEU A 50 -13.25 -1.36 -0.17
CA LEU A 50 -14.43 -1.08 -0.98
C LEU A 50 -14.19 -1.36 -2.46
N LEU A 51 -13.07 -0.92 -3.02
CA LEU A 51 -12.75 -1.14 -4.45
C LEU A 51 -12.48 -2.60 -4.80
N PHE A 52 -11.72 -3.30 -3.96
CA PHE A 52 -11.41 -4.71 -4.22
C PHE A 52 -12.63 -5.59 -3.96
N CYS A 53 -13.38 -5.36 -2.87
CA CYS A 53 -14.61 -6.11 -2.60
C CYS A 53 -15.66 -5.85 -3.68
N SER A 54 -15.81 -4.63 -4.22
CA SER A 54 -16.75 -4.39 -5.32
C SER A 54 -16.35 -5.14 -6.60
N LEU A 55 -15.07 -5.13 -6.96
CA LEU A 55 -14.57 -5.91 -8.10
C LEU A 55 -14.74 -7.41 -7.89
N ILE A 56 -14.41 -7.92 -6.70
CA ILE A 56 -14.58 -9.34 -6.33
C ILE A 56 -16.06 -9.72 -6.35
N ALA A 57 -16.97 -8.85 -5.90
CA ALA A 57 -18.40 -9.10 -5.96
C ALA A 57 -18.91 -9.27 -7.39
N VAL A 58 -18.45 -8.44 -8.34
CA VAL A 58 -18.79 -8.56 -9.76
C VAL A 58 -18.30 -9.90 -10.33
N VAL A 59 -17.04 -10.26 -10.05
CA VAL A 59 -16.48 -11.54 -10.52
C VAL A 59 -17.19 -12.73 -9.89
N ALA A 60 -17.45 -12.70 -8.58
CA ALA A 60 -18.17 -13.75 -7.88
C ALA A 60 -19.62 -13.90 -8.39
N CYS A 61 -20.28 -12.80 -8.73
CA CYS A 61 -21.61 -12.81 -9.34
C CYS A 61 -21.57 -13.47 -10.73
N PHE A 62 -20.59 -13.10 -11.57
CA PHE A 62 -20.41 -13.69 -12.89
C PHE A 62 -20.16 -15.21 -12.82
N ILE A 63 -19.25 -15.64 -11.93
CA ILE A 63 -18.97 -17.07 -11.70
C ILE A 63 -20.23 -17.77 -11.15
N GLY A 64 -20.93 -17.14 -10.22
CA GLY A 64 -22.22 -17.61 -9.71
C GLY A 64 -23.23 -17.85 -10.83
N LEU A 65 -23.45 -16.88 -11.72
CA LEU A 65 -24.35 -17.03 -12.86
C LEU A 65 -23.94 -18.18 -13.79
N ALA A 66 -22.65 -18.32 -14.09
CA ALA A 66 -22.15 -19.44 -14.89
C ALA A 66 -22.41 -20.80 -14.21
N THR A 67 -22.19 -20.89 -12.90
CA THR A 67 -22.50 -22.11 -12.12
C THR A 67 -23.99 -22.39 -12.03
N LEU A 68 -24.85 -21.35 -12.00
CA LEU A 68 -26.30 -21.51 -11.97
C LEU A 68 -26.81 -22.19 -13.24
N VAL A 69 -26.32 -21.73 -14.40
CA VAL A 69 -26.67 -22.31 -15.71
C VAL A 69 -26.23 -23.77 -15.80
N THR A 70 -25.10 -24.11 -15.19
CA THR A 70 -24.50 -25.45 -15.24
C THR A 70 -25.16 -26.44 -14.29
N LEU A 71 -25.31 -26.07 -13.01
CA LEU A 71 -25.80 -26.95 -11.94
C LEU A 71 -27.32 -26.95 -11.81
N ARG A 72 -27.99 -25.89 -12.29
CA ARG A 72 -29.44 -25.64 -12.15
C ARG A 72 -29.96 -25.67 -10.71
N ASP A 73 -29.07 -25.54 -9.72
CA ASP A 73 -29.39 -25.45 -8.30
C ASP A 73 -29.08 -24.03 -7.78
N PRO A 74 -30.10 -23.20 -7.51
CA PRO A 74 -29.90 -21.83 -7.04
C PRO A 74 -29.33 -21.76 -5.61
N VAL A 75 -29.60 -22.77 -4.78
CA VAL A 75 -29.14 -22.79 -3.38
C VAL A 75 -27.65 -23.10 -3.32
N ALA A 76 -27.21 -24.16 -4.00
CA ALA A 76 -25.79 -24.51 -4.08
C ALA A 76 -24.99 -23.39 -4.74
N THR A 77 -25.53 -22.80 -5.82
CA THR A 77 -24.88 -21.69 -6.53
C THR A 77 -24.69 -20.45 -5.65
N THR A 78 -25.72 -20.07 -4.88
CA THR A 78 -25.62 -18.93 -3.97
C THR A 78 -24.56 -19.18 -2.90
N LYS A 79 -24.47 -20.39 -2.37
CA LYS A 79 -23.42 -20.77 -1.41
C LYS A 79 -22.01 -20.70 -2.02
N ILE A 80 -21.84 -21.15 -3.27
CA ILE A 80 -20.56 -21.07 -4.00
C ILE A 80 -20.16 -19.60 -4.18
N ALA A 81 -21.06 -18.76 -4.71
CA ALA A 81 -20.79 -17.35 -4.95
C ALA A 81 -20.44 -16.59 -3.65
N LEU A 82 -21.19 -16.83 -2.57
CA LEU A 82 -20.92 -16.23 -1.25
C LEU A 82 -19.58 -16.68 -0.68
N THR A 83 -19.28 -17.98 -0.75
CA THR A 83 -17.99 -18.50 -0.26
C THR A 83 -16.84 -17.92 -1.05
N GLN A 84 -16.98 -17.83 -2.38
CA GLN A 84 -15.97 -17.29 -3.25
C GLN A 84 -15.73 -15.81 -2.98
N PHE A 85 -16.81 -15.02 -2.86
CA PHE A 85 -16.73 -13.62 -2.47
C PHE A 85 -16.01 -13.45 -1.12
N ALA A 86 -16.40 -14.21 -0.10
CA ALA A 86 -15.80 -14.12 1.24
C ALA A 86 -14.32 -14.52 1.24
N ALA A 87 -13.97 -15.63 0.58
CA ALA A 87 -12.61 -16.12 0.50
C ALA A 87 -11.68 -15.12 -0.20
N PHE A 88 -12.04 -14.68 -1.41
CA PHE A 88 -11.22 -13.73 -2.16
C PHE A 88 -11.12 -12.37 -1.46
N SER A 89 -12.20 -11.91 -0.81
CA SER A 89 -12.18 -10.65 -0.04
C SER A 89 -11.24 -10.75 1.17
N LEU A 90 -11.28 -11.85 1.91
CA LEU A 90 -10.35 -12.10 3.02
C LEU A 90 -8.91 -12.18 2.53
N MET A 91 -8.66 -12.92 1.44
CA MET A 91 -7.33 -13.07 0.85
C MET A 91 -6.73 -11.74 0.39
N ALA A 92 -7.55 -10.85 -0.16
CA ALA A 92 -7.13 -9.53 -0.62
C ALA A 92 -6.88 -8.54 0.54
N MET A 93 -7.57 -8.71 1.69
CA MET A 93 -7.56 -7.74 2.78
C MET A 93 -6.73 -8.13 4.01
N LEU A 94 -6.48 -9.41 4.25
CA LEU A 94 -5.77 -9.87 5.46
C LEU A 94 -4.35 -9.31 5.57
N GLY A 95 -3.55 -9.40 4.51
CA GLY A 95 -2.19 -8.84 4.49
C GLY A 95 -2.17 -7.33 4.78
N PRO A 96 -2.91 -6.50 4.01
CA PRO A 96 -3.01 -5.07 4.26
C PRO A 96 -3.60 -4.70 5.63
N ALA A 97 -4.56 -5.47 6.14
CA ALA A 97 -5.16 -5.23 7.45
C ALA A 97 -4.16 -5.49 8.58
N LEU A 98 -3.40 -6.59 8.52
CA LEU A 98 -2.33 -6.89 9.48
C LEU A 98 -1.25 -5.79 9.45
N ALA A 99 -0.83 -5.37 8.26
CA ALA A 99 0.11 -4.26 8.11
C ALA A 99 -0.44 -2.93 8.67
N THR A 100 -1.74 -2.68 8.54
CA THR A 100 -2.42 -1.51 9.13
C THR A 100 -2.38 -1.56 10.66
N ILE A 101 -2.63 -2.72 11.26
CA ILE A 101 -2.54 -2.92 12.72
C ILE A 101 -1.12 -2.66 13.21
N VAL A 102 -0.11 -3.20 12.51
CA VAL A 102 1.31 -2.96 12.84
C VAL A 102 1.64 -1.47 12.78
N ARG A 103 1.21 -0.77 11.72
CA ARG A 103 1.49 0.66 11.54
C ARG A 103 0.83 1.53 12.62
N HIS A 104 -0.32 1.11 13.18
CA HIS A 104 -0.97 1.81 14.29
C HIS A 104 -0.24 1.67 15.63
N ARG A 105 0.66 0.68 15.78
CA ARG A 105 1.50 0.52 16.99
C ARG A 105 2.67 1.49 17.08
N ARG A 106 2.94 2.29 16.03
CA ARG A 106 3.95 3.37 16.00
C ARG A 106 5.36 2.95 16.48
N TRP A 107 5.85 1.81 15.98
CA TRP A 107 7.17 1.30 16.32
C TRP A 107 8.32 2.11 15.68
N PRO A 108 9.55 2.04 16.22
CA PRO A 108 10.70 2.68 15.59
C PRO A 108 10.96 2.12 14.18
N GLU A 109 11.43 2.98 13.28
CA GLU A 109 11.38 2.77 11.83
C GLU A 109 12.02 1.46 11.34
N SER A 110 13.14 1.06 11.94
CA SER A 110 13.84 -0.18 11.56
C SER A 110 13.03 -1.44 11.90
N ARG A 111 12.26 -1.40 12.99
CA ARG A 111 11.37 -2.50 13.40
C ARG A 111 10.07 -2.46 12.59
N GLU A 112 9.50 -1.29 12.35
CA GLU A 112 8.26 -1.14 11.57
C GLU A 112 8.39 -1.79 10.18
N ARG A 113 9.49 -1.53 9.45
CA ARG A 113 9.71 -2.11 8.12
C ARG A 113 9.73 -3.64 8.12
N LYS A 114 10.51 -4.24 9.04
CA LYS A 114 10.62 -5.70 9.15
C LYS A 114 9.25 -6.32 9.48
N VAL A 115 8.49 -5.68 10.35
CA VAL A 115 7.23 -6.21 10.86
C VAL A 115 6.10 -6.01 9.84
N ILE A 116 6.11 -4.94 9.05
CA ILE A 116 5.19 -4.78 7.91
C ILE A 116 5.45 -5.87 6.86
N VAL A 117 6.71 -6.15 6.53
CA VAL A 117 7.05 -7.23 5.59
C VAL A 117 6.60 -8.58 6.14
N LEU A 118 6.88 -8.87 7.42
CA LEU A 118 6.41 -10.08 8.08
C LEU A 118 4.87 -10.17 8.12
N ALA A 119 4.16 -9.05 8.32
CA ALA A 119 2.70 -9.02 8.32
C ALA A 119 2.11 -9.33 6.94
N VAL A 120 2.73 -8.83 5.86
CA VAL A 120 2.32 -9.15 4.49
C VAL A 120 2.61 -10.62 4.17
N LEU A 121 3.77 -11.15 4.56
CA LEU A 121 4.10 -12.57 4.40
C LEU A 121 3.13 -13.47 5.21
N ALA A 122 2.81 -13.09 6.44
CA ALA A 122 1.82 -13.79 7.25
C ALA A 122 0.44 -13.77 6.58
N GLY A 123 0.04 -12.62 6.03
CA GLY A 123 -1.18 -12.50 5.23
C GLY A 123 -1.19 -13.44 4.03
N MET A 124 -0.07 -13.59 3.32
CA MET A 124 0.06 -14.50 2.19
C MET A 124 -0.12 -15.97 2.62
N VAL A 125 0.46 -16.36 3.75
CA VAL A 125 0.28 -17.71 4.33
C VAL A 125 -1.18 -17.94 4.74
N LEU A 126 -1.80 -16.98 5.41
CA LEU A 126 -3.23 -17.04 5.77
C LEU A 126 -4.13 -17.18 4.54
N SER A 127 -3.84 -16.43 3.47
CA SER A 127 -4.57 -16.51 2.21
C SER A 127 -4.49 -17.90 1.58
N PHE A 128 -3.35 -18.60 1.67
CA PHE A 128 -3.22 -19.98 1.22
C PHE A 128 -4.13 -20.94 2.00
N PHE A 129 -4.22 -20.80 3.32
CA PHE A 129 -5.13 -21.63 4.13
C PHE A 129 -6.61 -21.36 3.80
N ILE A 130 -6.97 -20.09 3.59
CA ILE A 130 -8.33 -19.70 3.20
C ILE A 130 -8.69 -20.30 1.84
N ASP A 131 -7.80 -20.21 0.86
CA ASP A 131 -7.98 -20.81 -0.45
C ASP A 131 -8.19 -22.33 -0.38
N ARG A 132 -7.39 -23.02 0.45
CA ARG A 132 -7.53 -24.47 0.66
C ARG A 132 -8.88 -24.83 1.27
N VAL A 133 -9.33 -24.10 2.29
CA VAL A 133 -10.62 -24.34 2.95
C VAL A 133 -11.78 -24.02 2.01
N ALA A 134 -11.73 -22.87 1.33
CA ALA A 134 -12.76 -22.43 0.40
C ALA A 134 -12.89 -23.39 -0.79
N SER A 135 -11.77 -23.79 -1.39
CA SER A 135 -11.73 -24.75 -2.49
C SER A 135 -12.29 -26.11 -2.06
N GLY A 136 -11.96 -26.59 -0.86
CA GLY A 136 -12.52 -27.82 -0.31
C GLY A 136 -14.04 -27.76 -0.13
N TYR A 137 -14.55 -26.66 0.41
CA TYR A 137 -15.98 -26.45 0.59
C TYR A 137 -16.72 -26.33 -0.75
N ILE A 138 -16.20 -25.53 -1.69
CA ILE A 138 -16.78 -25.39 -3.05
C ILE A 138 -16.80 -26.75 -3.76
N ALA A 139 -15.73 -27.54 -3.67
CA ALA A 139 -15.70 -28.88 -4.26
C ALA A 139 -16.79 -29.80 -3.67
N SER A 140 -17.07 -29.71 -2.37
CA SER A 140 -18.15 -30.48 -1.73
C SER A 140 -19.54 -30.08 -2.23
N LEU A 141 -19.74 -28.81 -2.61
CA LEU A 141 -21.00 -28.31 -3.16
C LEU A 141 -21.18 -28.65 -4.64
N ILE A 142 -20.09 -28.73 -5.41
CA ILE A 142 -20.14 -28.99 -6.85
C ILE A 142 -20.25 -30.49 -7.17
N ARG A 143 -19.59 -31.36 -6.39
CA ARG A 143 -19.55 -32.82 -6.63
C ARG A 143 -20.94 -33.46 -6.84
N PRO A 144 -21.98 -33.15 -6.04
CA PRO A 144 -23.30 -33.74 -6.23
C PRO A 144 -23.93 -33.34 -7.57
N GLY A 145 -23.77 -32.08 -7.98
CA GLY A 145 -24.35 -31.58 -9.23
C GLY A 145 -23.55 -31.93 -10.50
N LEU A 146 -22.25 -32.20 -10.41
CA LEU A 146 -21.49 -32.74 -11.55
C LEU A 146 -21.82 -34.21 -11.82
N ALA A 147 -22.10 -34.99 -10.77
CA ALA A 147 -22.50 -36.39 -10.90
C ALA A 147 -23.85 -36.53 -11.65
N THR A 148 -24.77 -35.58 -11.48
CA THR A 148 -26.07 -35.58 -12.17
C THR A 148 -25.98 -35.14 -13.64
N VAL A 149 -24.97 -34.34 -14.01
CA VAL A 149 -24.75 -33.86 -15.39
C VAL A 149 -23.78 -34.79 -16.17
N GLY A 150 -23.23 -35.83 -15.52
CA GLY A 150 -22.34 -36.80 -16.17
C GLY A 150 -20.96 -36.27 -16.54
N VAL A 151 -20.58 -35.10 -16.03
CA VAL A 151 -19.27 -34.48 -16.27
C VAL A 151 -18.29 -35.03 -15.23
N MET A 152 -17.53 -36.05 -15.63
CA MET A 152 -16.40 -36.52 -14.81
C MET A 152 -15.28 -35.47 -14.81
N PRO A 153 -14.59 -35.26 -13.67
CA PRO A 153 -13.44 -34.37 -13.63
C PRO A 153 -12.37 -34.85 -14.63
N PRO A 154 -11.74 -33.92 -15.38
CA PRO A 154 -10.75 -34.30 -16.38
C PRO A 154 -9.61 -35.07 -15.72
N LYS A 155 -9.29 -36.26 -16.27
CA LYS A 155 -8.13 -37.05 -15.85
C LYS A 155 -6.88 -36.16 -15.99
N PRO A 156 -6.04 -36.02 -14.94
CA PRO A 156 -4.87 -35.16 -15.03
C PRO A 156 -3.98 -35.65 -16.18
N PRO A 157 -3.54 -34.77 -17.07
CA PRO A 157 -2.70 -35.16 -18.20
C PRO A 157 -1.41 -35.79 -17.67
N GLU A 158 -1.02 -36.93 -18.21
CA GLU A 158 0.24 -37.59 -17.87
C GLU A 158 1.41 -36.81 -18.49
N LEU A 159 1.78 -35.72 -17.81
CA LEU A 159 2.91 -34.90 -18.15
C LEU A 159 4.21 -35.61 -17.69
N GLY A 160 5.24 -35.60 -18.54
CA GLY A 160 6.58 -36.07 -18.17
C GLY A 160 7.14 -35.27 -16.98
N THR A 161 8.09 -35.85 -16.24
CA THR A 161 8.64 -35.29 -14.98
C THR A 161 9.10 -33.83 -15.12
N LEU A 162 9.73 -33.50 -16.25
CA LEU A 162 10.21 -32.14 -16.55
C LEU A 162 9.06 -31.17 -16.81
N ALA A 163 8.00 -31.61 -17.50
CA ALA A 163 6.79 -30.83 -17.71
C ALA A 163 5.99 -30.63 -16.41
N LYS A 164 5.94 -31.63 -15.52
CA LYS A 164 5.35 -31.50 -14.17
C LYS A 164 6.10 -30.48 -13.32
N ALA A 165 7.43 -30.51 -13.33
CA ALA A 165 8.25 -29.55 -12.61
C ALA A 165 8.05 -28.11 -13.15
N LEU A 166 8.04 -27.94 -14.47
CA LEU A 166 7.79 -26.66 -15.11
C LEU A 166 6.37 -26.13 -14.80
N ALA A 167 5.36 -26.99 -14.89
CA ALA A 167 3.97 -26.64 -14.57
C ALA A 167 3.80 -26.27 -13.09
N LEU A 168 4.46 -27.00 -12.18
CA LEU A 168 4.47 -26.66 -10.76
C LEU A 168 5.15 -25.31 -10.52
N ALA A 169 6.30 -25.06 -11.14
CA ALA A 169 7.02 -23.79 -11.02
C ALA A 169 6.19 -22.61 -11.54
N LEU A 170 5.54 -22.78 -12.70
CA LEU A 170 4.61 -21.79 -13.26
C LEU A 170 3.41 -21.55 -12.35
N ASN A 171 2.85 -22.60 -11.76
CA ASN A 171 1.72 -22.49 -10.84
C ASN A 171 2.13 -21.75 -9.55
N VAL A 172 3.28 -22.10 -8.96
CA VAL A 172 3.83 -21.40 -7.80
C VAL A 172 4.12 -19.93 -8.13
N PHE A 173 4.68 -19.65 -9.31
CA PHE A 173 4.94 -18.28 -9.76
C PHE A 173 3.64 -17.49 -9.98
N ALA A 174 2.64 -18.10 -10.62
CA ALA A 174 1.32 -17.51 -10.83
C ALA A 174 0.62 -17.23 -9.50
N LEU A 175 0.67 -18.18 -8.55
CA LEU A 175 0.23 -17.96 -7.16
C LEU A 175 0.99 -16.77 -6.56
N MET A 176 2.31 -16.76 -6.63
CA MET A 176 3.13 -15.69 -6.06
C MET A 176 2.77 -14.32 -6.66
N LEU A 177 2.47 -14.27 -7.95
CA LEU A 177 1.99 -13.07 -8.65
C LEU A 177 0.60 -12.65 -8.18
N VAL A 178 -0.38 -13.57 -8.16
CA VAL A 178 -1.76 -13.28 -7.76
C VAL A 178 -1.78 -12.87 -6.29
N TYR A 179 -1.22 -13.68 -5.40
CA TYR A 179 -1.15 -13.38 -3.98
C TYR A 179 -0.27 -12.16 -3.67
N GLY A 180 0.81 -11.93 -4.42
CA GLY A 180 1.62 -10.72 -4.30
C GLY A 180 0.88 -9.46 -4.74
N LEU A 181 0.10 -9.53 -5.83
CA LEU A 181 -0.65 -8.40 -6.36
C LEU A 181 -1.86 -8.06 -5.48
N PHE A 182 -2.62 -9.08 -5.08
CA PHE A 182 -3.81 -8.95 -4.24
C PHE A 182 -3.47 -8.74 -2.77
N GLY A 183 -2.53 -9.51 -2.22
CA GLY A 183 -2.16 -9.55 -0.79
C GLY A 183 -1.26 -8.40 -0.31
N GLY A 184 -0.99 -7.40 -1.16
CA GLY A 184 -0.41 -6.13 -0.72
C GLY A 184 1.01 -5.84 -1.22
N GLY A 185 1.55 -6.56 -2.20
CA GLY A 185 2.84 -6.21 -2.83
C GLY A 185 2.84 -4.82 -3.47
N LEU A 186 1.74 -4.43 -4.12
CA LEU A 186 1.55 -3.06 -4.59
C LEU A 186 1.48 -2.05 -3.43
N ALA A 187 0.88 -2.45 -2.31
CA ALA A 187 0.81 -1.63 -1.10
C ALA A 187 2.20 -1.46 -0.46
N LEU A 188 3.04 -2.50 -0.50
CA LEU A 188 4.41 -2.46 -0.01
C LEU A 188 5.27 -1.51 -0.87
N ARG A 189 5.16 -1.59 -2.20
CA ARG A 189 5.80 -0.63 -3.11
C ARG A 189 5.32 0.80 -2.84
N ALA A 190 4.01 0.99 -2.62
CA ALA A 190 3.44 2.29 -2.30
C ALA A 190 3.93 2.83 -0.94
N TYR A 191 4.08 1.98 0.07
CA TYR A 191 4.64 2.33 1.38
C TYR A 191 6.09 2.82 1.25
N PHE A 192 6.94 2.08 0.53
CA PHE A 192 8.32 2.49 0.33
C PHE A 192 8.45 3.75 -0.53
N SER A 193 7.58 3.95 -1.53
CA SER A 193 7.60 5.16 -2.35
C SER A 193 7.05 6.38 -1.61
N GLU A 194 6.03 6.22 -0.77
CA GLU A 194 5.51 7.27 0.14
C GLU A 194 6.63 7.77 1.05
N ARG A 195 7.41 6.83 1.60
CA ARG A 195 8.51 7.16 2.49
C ARG A 195 9.63 7.95 1.81
N ARG A 196 10.06 7.54 0.61
CA ARG A 196 11.09 8.27 -0.16
C ARG A 196 10.64 9.70 -0.47
N ARG A 197 9.36 9.88 -0.85
CA ARG A 197 8.79 11.21 -1.12
C ARG A 197 8.77 12.08 0.13
N TRP A 198 8.43 11.51 1.29
CA TRP A 198 8.45 12.23 2.56
C TRP A 198 9.85 12.68 2.99
N GLU A 199 10.86 11.83 2.78
CA GLU A 199 12.26 12.17 3.03
C GLU A 199 12.74 13.29 2.11
N GLY A 200 12.39 13.24 0.82
CA GLY A 200 12.67 14.32 -0.13
C GLY A 200 12.03 15.65 0.28
N HIS A 201 10.74 15.65 0.64
CA HIS A 201 10.04 16.85 1.09
C HIS A 201 10.64 17.45 2.38
N ARG A 202 11.04 16.60 3.35
CA ARG A 202 11.73 17.08 4.56
C ARG A 202 13.07 17.73 4.23
N HIS A 203 13.83 17.14 3.31
CA HIS A 203 15.11 17.68 2.91
C HIS A 203 14.95 19.03 2.20
N ALA A 204 14.00 19.15 1.27
CA ALA A 204 13.67 20.41 0.60
C ALA A 204 13.29 21.51 1.61
N ARG A 205 12.39 21.23 2.56
CA ARG A 205 12.02 22.22 3.59
C ARG A 205 13.19 22.64 4.48
N ALA A 206 14.14 21.74 4.75
CA ALA A 206 15.33 22.08 5.51
C ALA A 206 16.26 23.02 4.73
N LEU A 207 16.41 22.79 3.41
CA LEU A 207 17.17 23.68 2.53
C LEU A 207 16.52 25.06 2.41
N ASP A 208 15.20 25.13 2.23
CA ASP A 208 14.47 26.42 2.17
C ASP A 208 14.62 27.20 3.48
N ALA A 209 14.50 26.53 4.63
CA ALA A 209 14.68 27.16 5.93
C ALA A 209 16.11 27.68 6.13
N LEU A 210 17.12 26.98 5.61
CA LEU A 210 18.51 27.45 5.61
C LEU A 210 18.71 28.64 4.67
N ALA A 211 18.14 28.60 3.47
CA ALA A 211 18.21 29.68 2.50
C ALA A 211 17.58 30.98 3.04
N SER A 212 16.43 30.89 3.72
CA SER A 212 15.81 32.05 4.37
C SER A 212 16.70 32.66 5.46
N ARG A 213 17.41 31.83 6.24
CA ARG A 213 18.33 32.33 7.28
C ARG A 213 19.56 33.03 6.69
N VAL A 214 20.09 32.50 5.58
CA VAL A 214 21.20 33.14 4.85
C VAL A 214 20.74 34.51 4.33
N HIS A 215 19.58 34.56 3.68
CA HIS A 215 19.03 35.81 3.17
C HIS A 215 18.81 36.86 4.29
N GLU A 216 18.29 36.44 5.44
CA GLU A 216 18.11 37.33 6.61
C GLU A 216 19.46 37.85 7.13
N ALA A 217 20.50 37.02 7.14
CA ALA A 217 21.84 37.43 7.56
C ALA A 217 22.45 38.44 6.58
N ASP A 218 22.31 38.23 5.28
CA ASP A 218 22.79 39.16 4.25
C ASP A 218 22.11 40.53 4.35
N LEU A 219 20.80 40.56 4.60
CA LEU A 219 20.07 41.81 4.83
C LEU A 219 20.59 42.55 6.07
N ARG A 220 20.87 41.84 7.16
CA ARG A 220 21.46 42.43 8.38
C ARG A 220 22.86 42.98 8.12
N LEU A 221 23.70 42.24 7.38
CA LEU A 221 25.03 42.72 6.99
C LEU A 221 24.95 43.96 6.10
N GLY A 222 24.04 44.00 5.14
CA GLY A 222 23.81 45.18 4.29
C GLY A 222 23.42 46.42 5.10
N VAL A 223 22.55 46.26 6.10
CA VAL A 223 22.19 47.36 7.02
C VAL A 223 23.39 47.82 7.85
N LEU A 224 24.20 46.89 8.38
CA LEU A 224 25.39 47.23 9.14
C LEU A 224 26.42 47.97 8.28
N GLN A 225 26.64 47.54 7.04
CA GLN A 225 27.56 48.21 6.11
C GLN A 225 27.11 49.65 5.82
N ALA A 226 25.81 49.87 5.61
CA ALA A 226 25.25 51.20 5.40
C ALA A 226 25.42 52.14 6.61
N GLN A 227 25.49 51.60 7.84
CA GLN A 227 25.73 52.37 9.06
C GLN A 227 27.21 52.70 9.31
N VAL A 228 28.14 51.92 8.74
CA VAL A 228 29.60 52.12 8.90
C VAL A 228 30.15 53.10 7.86
N GLU A 229 29.41 53.37 6.78
CA GLU A 229 29.81 54.30 5.71
C GLU A 229 29.34 55.78 5.80
N PRO A 230 28.87 56.39 6.91
CA PRO A 230 28.57 57.84 6.89
C PRO A 230 29.85 58.68 6.79
N HIS A 231 30.96 58.19 7.32
CA HIS A 231 32.24 58.92 7.39
C HIS A 231 32.84 59.20 6.00
N PHE A 232 32.62 58.32 5.01
CA PHE A 232 33.28 58.45 3.70
C PHE A 232 32.75 59.67 2.92
N LEU A 233 31.47 60.03 3.13
CA LEU A 233 30.85 61.25 2.60
C LEU A 233 31.35 62.52 3.31
N PHE A 234 31.69 62.44 4.61
CA PHE A 234 32.21 63.59 5.35
C PHE A 234 33.69 63.88 5.05
N ASN A 235 34.54 62.86 4.85
CA ASN A 235 35.95 63.08 4.49
C ASN A 235 36.13 63.59 3.06
N THR A 236 35.27 63.21 2.12
CA THR A 236 35.31 63.73 0.75
C THR A 236 34.82 65.19 0.66
N LEU A 237 33.85 65.60 1.48
CA LEU A 237 33.43 67.01 1.57
C LEU A 237 34.44 67.89 2.33
N ALA A 238 35.22 67.34 3.26
CA ALA A 238 36.27 68.09 3.96
C ALA A 238 37.56 68.28 3.13
N SER A 239 37.82 67.43 2.14
CA SER A 239 38.98 67.56 1.24
C SER A 239 38.76 68.50 0.04
N VAL A 240 37.53 68.96 -0.20
CA VAL A 240 37.21 70.00 -1.18
C VAL A 240 37.07 71.32 -0.42
N ARG A 241 38.20 71.95 -0.11
CA ARG A 241 38.29 73.33 0.38
C ARG A 241 39.33 74.09 -0.41
#